data_AF-A0A7V4MI47-F1
#
_entry.id   AF-A0A7V4MI47-F1
#
_cell.length_a   1.000
_cell.length_b   1.000
_cell.length_c   1.000
_cell.angle_alpha   90.00
_cell.angle_beta   90.00
_cell.angle_gamma   90.00
#
_symmetry.space_group_name_H-M   'P 1'
#
loop_
_entity.id
_entity.type
_entity.pdbx_description
1 polymer ?
#
loop_
_entity_poly.entity_id
_entity_poly.type
_entity_poly.pdbx_seq_one_letter_code
_entity_poly.pdbx_strand_id
1 'polypeptide(L)'
;MNFHLPGFGVYSASAFHTAPGFSGFGNPSIQRDLGLLYFETPLPPGIVYPSLAGVPLLIGSTVTMVGFGRSGYGDYGYTTLASLTDRRVGQNVVDSLTLDDLGSGLPALFHYDFDAPNTVGVPGGSLGNAVETLIGPGDSGGPLFLFDGSSYALVGVNTFVEGFGGRFGDLGGGVVLEPYLGWIGQTTGLPVPEPTPLALLSLGGLFAWRVRLFSVPPRSR
;
A
#
# COMPACT_ATOMS: atom_id res chain seq x y z
N MET A 1 -18.55 3.92 14.10
CA MET A 1 -18.54 3.64 12.64
C MET A 1 -18.98 2.20 12.45
N ASN A 2 -19.84 1.91 11.48
CA ASN A 2 -20.39 0.58 11.24
C ASN A 2 -19.82 0.00 9.94
N PHE A 3 -19.38 -1.26 9.99
CA PHE A 3 -18.80 -1.99 8.87
C PHE A 3 -19.74 -3.10 8.44
N HIS A 4 -20.13 -3.07 7.17
CA HIS A 4 -20.96 -4.10 6.56
C HIS A 4 -20.05 -5.18 5.99
N LEU A 5 -20.00 -6.33 6.64
CA LEU A 5 -19.24 -7.48 6.18
C LEU A 5 -20.18 -8.41 5.40
N PRO A 6 -20.06 -8.50 4.06
CA PRO A 6 -20.99 -9.27 3.26
C PRO A 6 -21.05 -10.74 3.67
N GLY A 7 -22.24 -11.22 4.01
CA GLY A 7 -22.46 -12.59 4.50
C GLY A 7 -22.25 -12.77 6.01
N PHE A 8 -21.74 -11.76 6.73
CA PHE A 8 -21.41 -11.86 8.16
C PHE A 8 -22.14 -10.85 9.05
N GLY A 9 -22.71 -9.78 8.48
CA GLY A 9 -23.53 -8.79 9.20
C GLY A 9 -22.87 -7.42 9.33
N VAL A 10 -23.26 -6.66 10.35
CA VAL A 10 -22.78 -5.30 10.61
C VAL A 10 -22.02 -5.26 11.93
N TYR A 11 -20.81 -4.69 11.91
CA TYR A 11 -19.91 -4.63 13.06
C TYR A 11 -19.54 -3.19 13.36
N SER A 12 -19.67 -2.79 14.61
CA SER A 12 -19.27 -1.46 15.08
C SER A 12 -17.80 -1.44 15.47
N ALA A 13 -17.10 -0.34 15.20
CA ALA A 13 -15.78 -0.09 15.77
C ALA A 13 -15.90 0.49 17.19
N SER A 14 -15.12 -0.04 18.13
CA SER A 14 -14.99 0.41 19.52
C SER A 14 -13.81 1.37 19.72
N ALA A 15 -12.75 1.26 18.92
CA ALA A 15 -11.59 2.12 18.98
C ALA A 15 -10.94 2.31 17.60
N PHE A 16 -10.19 3.41 17.46
CA PHE A 16 -9.33 3.67 16.32
C PHE A 16 -7.97 4.17 16.79
N HIS A 17 -6.91 3.78 16.09
CA HIS A 17 -5.54 4.23 16.34
C HIS A 17 -4.94 4.68 15.02
N THR A 18 -4.57 5.95 14.90
CA THR A 18 -3.86 6.47 13.74
C THR A 18 -2.35 6.20 13.87
N ALA A 19 -1.67 6.01 12.74
CA ALA A 19 -0.23 5.82 12.74
C ALA A 19 0.50 7.00 13.43
N PRO A 20 1.60 6.74 14.16
CA PRO A 20 2.36 7.80 14.82
C PRO A 20 2.81 8.87 13.82
N GLY A 21 2.61 10.14 14.18
CA GLY A 21 2.97 11.28 13.34
C GLY A 21 1.94 11.64 12.26
N PHE A 22 0.82 10.92 12.17
CA PHE A 22 -0.30 11.38 11.34
C PHE A 22 -0.90 12.67 11.94
N SER A 23 -0.96 13.73 11.14
CA SER A 23 -1.55 15.02 11.51
C SER A 23 -2.60 15.52 10.52
N GLY A 24 -3.21 14.58 9.80
CA GLY A 24 -4.19 14.83 8.74
C GLY A 24 -3.66 14.45 7.36
N PHE A 25 -4.58 14.17 6.45
CA PHE A 25 -4.25 13.77 5.08
C PHE A 25 -3.41 14.85 4.38
N GLY A 26 -2.24 14.47 3.86
CA GLY A 26 -1.32 15.38 3.18
C GLY A 26 -0.69 16.43 4.09
N ASN A 27 -0.73 16.26 5.41
CA ASN A 27 -0.23 17.23 6.38
C ASN A 27 0.66 16.57 7.44
N PRO A 28 2.00 16.70 7.39
CA PRO A 28 2.79 17.35 6.33
C PRO A 28 2.95 16.48 5.07
N SER A 29 2.63 15.19 5.15
CA SER A 29 2.76 14.23 4.06
C SER A 29 1.66 13.17 4.15
N ILE A 30 1.49 12.40 3.06
CA ILE A 30 0.57 11.26 2.98
C ILE A 30 1.20 9.94 3.46
N GLN A 31 2.50 9.95 3.81
CA GLN A 31 3.25 8.73 4.13
C GLN A 31 2.73 7.97 5.35
N ARG A 32 1.97 8.66 6.22
CA ARG A 32 1.42 8.17 7.48
C ARG A 32 -0.10 8.00 7.44
N ASP A 33 -0.69 7.94 6.25
CA ASP A 33 -2.14 7.77 6.07
C ASP A 33 -2.56 6.31 6.35
N LEU A 34 -2.46 5.91 7.62
CA LEU A 34 -2.74 4.56 8.10
C LEU A 34 -3.47 4.61 9.44
N GLY A 35 -4.47 3.74 9.58
CA GLY A 35 -5.24 3.61 10.81
C GLY A 35 -5.59 2.16 11.11
N LEU A 36 -5.66 1.83 12.39
CA LEU A 36 -6.16 0.57 12.91
C LEU A 36 -7.52 0.78 13.54
N LEU A 37 -8.42 -0.17 13.33
CA LEU A 37 -9.78 -0.15 13.85
C LEU A 37 -10.02 -1.43 14.63
N TYR A 38 -10.62 -1.29 15.81
CA TYR A 38 -10.98 -2.40 16.67
C TYR A 38 -12.48 -2.57 16.63
N PHE A 39 -12.94 -3.78 16.34
CA PHE A 39 -14.36 -4.09 16.43
C PHE A 39 -14.79 -4.19 17.89
N GLU A 40 -16.01 -3.75 18.18
CA GLU A 40 -16.66 -3.85 19.49
C GLU A 40 -16.91 -5.31 19.87
N THR A 41 -17.22 -6.14 18.88
CA THR A 41 -17.41 -7.58 19.05
C THR A 41 -16.42 -8.33 18.17
N PRO A 42 -15.87 -9.47 18.64
CA PRO A 42 -15.03 -10.32 17.81
C PRO A 42 -15.74 -10.71 16.51
N LEU A 43 -14.98 -10.74 15.42
CA LEU A 43 -15.49 -11.24 14.15
C LEU A 43 -15.86 -12.72 14.24
N PRO A 44 -16.90 -13.17 13.52
CA PRO A 44 -17.36 -14.54 13.57
C PRO A 44 -16.31 -15.50 13.00
N PRO A 45 -16.32 -16.78 13.43
CA PRO A 45 -15.47 -17.80 12.83
C PRO A 45 -15.78 -17.97 11.34
N GLY A 46 -14.76 -18.31 10.55
CA GLY A 46 -14.87 -18.53 9.10
C GLY A 46 -14.53 -17.30 8.24
N ILE A 47 -14.29 -16.13 8.85
CA ILE A 47 -13.64 -15.02 8.16
C ILE A 47 -12.15 -15.32 8.04
N VAL A 48 -11.65 -15.30 6.79
CA VAL A 48 -10.22 -15.44 6.49
C VAL A 48 -9.61 -14.05 6.34
N TYR A 49 -8.43 -13.87 6.91
CA TYR A 49 -7.64 -12.66 6.79
C TYR A 49 -6.30 -12.96 6.11
N PRO A 50 -5.77 -12.03 5.30
CA PRO A 50 -4.46 -12.15 4.69
C PRO A 50 -3.38 -12.13 5.77
N SER A 51 -2.21 -12.69 5.45
CA SER A 51 -1.02 -12.46 6.27
C SER A 51 -0.60 -10.99 6.19
N LEU A 52 -0.05 -10.45 7.28
CA LEU A 52 0.59 -9.13 7.25
C LEU A 52 1.97 -9.27 6.60
N ALA A 53 2.34 -8.28 5.78
CA ALA A 53 3.58 -8.18 5.02
C ALA A 53 4.75 -9.03 5.57
N GLY A 54 4.98 -10.18 4.92
CA GLY A 54 6.16 -11.04 5.12
C GLY A 54 7.10 -11.07 3.91
N VAL A 55 6.76 -10.30 2.87
CA VAL A 55 7.52 -10.17 1.63
C VAL A 55 7.66 -8.67 1.35
N PRO A 56 8.87 -8.17 1.06
CA PRO A 56 9.08 -6.75 0.76
C PRO A 56 8.36 -6.38 -0.53
N LEU A 57 7.75 -5.20 -0.55
CA LEU A 57 7.21 -4.63 -1.78
C LEU A 57 8.36 -4.07 -2.61
N LEU A 58 8.52 -4.56 -3.83
CA LEU A 58 9.60 -4.16 -4.73
C LEU A 58 9.05 -3.48 -5.98
N ILE A 59 9.87 -2.65 -6.62
CA ILE A 59 9.59 -2.18 -7.99
C ILE A 59 9.48 -3.39 -8.92
N GLY A 60 8.46 -3.40 -9.78
CA GLY A 60 8.10 -4.52 -10.64
C GLY A 60 7.18 -5.56 -10.00
N SER A 61 6.80 -5.39 -8.72
CA SER A 61 5.83 -6.31 -8.08
C SER A 61 4.45 -6.13 -8.70
N THR A 62 3.85 -7.22 -9.19
CA THR A 62 2.43 -7.24 -9.56
C THR A 62 1.58 -7.35 -8.31
N VAL A 63 0.77 -6.32 -8.07
CA VAL A 63 -0.07 -6.17 -6.89
C VAL A 63 -1.54 -6.29 -7.26
N THR A 64 -2.33 -6.85 -6.34
CA THR A 64 -3.78 -7.00 -6.51
C THR A 64 -4.50 -6.02 -5.60
N MET A 65 -5.45 -5.31 -6.16
CA MET A 65 -6.29 -4.34 -5.45
C MET A 65 -7.74 -4.81 -5.54
N VAL A 66 -8.48 -4.61 -4.45
CA VAL A 66 -9.91 -4.91 -4.40
C VAL A 66 -10.66 -3.76 -3.75
N GLY A 67 -11.90 -3.57 -4.16
CA GLY A 67 -12.70 -2.51 -3.62
C GLY A 67 -14.08 -2.36 -4.23
N PHE A 68 -14.67 -1.21 -3.95
CA PHE A 68 -16.07 -0.86 -4.16
C PHE A 68 -16.21 0.56 -4.74
N GLY A 69 -15.09 1.20 -5.05
CA GLY A 69 -14.98 2.54 -5.60
C GLY A 69 -15.56 2.65 -7.00
N ARG A 70 -15.41 3.85 -7.56
CA ARG A 70 -15.93 4.18 -8.89
C ARG A 70 -15.26 3.32 -9.97
N SER A 71 -16.06 2.82 -10.91
CA SER A 71 -15.59 2.26 -12.19
C SER A 71 -15.62 3.27 -13.32
N GLY A 72 -14.85 2.98 -14.36
CA GLY A 72 -14.78 3.71 -15.61
C GLY A 72 -14.16 2.90 -16.73
N TYR A 73 -13.76 3.61 -17.78
CA TYR A 73 -12.98 3.10 -18.90
C TYR A 73 -11.71 3.96 -19.02
N GLY A 74 -10.54 3.36 -19.27
CA GLY A 74 -9.29 4.12 -19.33
C GLY A 74 -9.27 5.24 -20.38
N ASP A 75 -10.07 5.13 -21.45
CA ASP A 75 -10.16 6.19 -22.47
C ASP A 75 -11.07 7.37 -22.06
N TYR A 76 -11.95 7.17 -21.07
CA TYR A 76 -12.99 8.14 -20.70
C TYR A 76 -12.87 8.66 -19.25
N GLY A 77 -12.33 7.84 -18.35
CA GLY A 77 -12.31 8.04 -16.90
C GLY A 77 -13.47 7.37 -16.18
N TYR A 78 -13.67 7.70 -14.91
CA TYR A 78 -14.75 7.17 -14.07
C TYR A 78 -16.14 7.55 -14.59
N THR A 79 -16.99 6.56 -14.85
CA THR A 79 -18.36 6.72 -15.38
C THR A 79 -19.45 6.35 -14.37
N THR A 80 -19.08 5.74 -13.25
CA THR A 80 -20.03 5.29 -12.21
C THR A 80 -19.76 5.98 -10.88
N LEU A 81 -20.69 5.83 -9.93
CA LEU A 81 -20.45 6.14 -8.52
C LEU A 81 -19.87 4.91 -7.80
N ALA A 82 -19.29 5.12 -6.62
CA ALA A 82 -18.93 4.03 -5.73
C ALA A 82 -20.20 3.29 -5.26
N SER A 83 -20.07 1.99 -4.98
CA SER A 83 -21.20 1.10 -4.70
C SER A 83 -20.84 0.12 -3.59
N LEU A 84 -21.73 -0.09 -2.62
CA LEU A 84 -21.49 -1.05 -1.52
C LEU A 84 -21.70 -2.52 -1.95
N THR A 85 -22.16 -2.77 -3.17
CA THR A 85 -22.50 -4.11 -3.66
C THR A 85 -21.58 -4.59 -4.78
N ASP A 86 -21.03 -3.67 -5.55
CA ASP A 86 -20.25 -4.00 -6.75
C ASP A 86 -18.79 -4.19 -6.39
N ARG A 87 -18.40 -5.44 -6.23
CA ARG A 87 -17.02 -5.81 -5.90
C ARG A 87 -16.15 -5.75 -7.14
N ARG A 88 -14.96 -5.17 -6.98
CA ARG A 88 -13.96 -5.05 -8.02
C ARG A 88 -12.66 -5.68 -7.57
N VAL A 89 -11.97 -6.26 -8.54
CA VAL A 89 -10.62 -6.76 -8.42
C VAL A 89 -9.87 -6.38 -9.69
N GLY A 90 -8.62 -5.99 -9.54
CA GLY A 90 -7.70 -5.80 -10.64
C GLY A 90 -6.27 -5.76 -10.12
N GLN A 91 -5.34 -5.64 -11.03
CA GLN A 91 -3.92 -5.64 -10.71
C GLN A 91 -3.21 -4.44 -11.31
N ASN A 92 -2.03 -4.15 -10.82
CA ASN A 92 -1.11 -3.20 -11.43
C ASN A 92 0.33 -3.59 -11.05
N VAL A 93 1.33 -2.93 -11.62
CA VAL A 93 2.74 -3.14 -11.34
C VAL A 93 3.27 -1.95 -10.55
N VAL A 94 4.02 -2.19 -9.47
CA VAL A 94 4.65 -1.09 -8.73
C VAL A 94 5.80 -0.51 -9.55
N ASP A 95 5.68 0.73 -10.00
CA ASP A 95 6.69 1.40 -10.83
C ASP A 95 7.75 2.12 -9.99
N SER A 96 7.36 2.65 -8.83
CA SER A 96 8.30 3.34 -7.96
C SER A 96 7.94 3.29 -6.48
N LEU A 97 8.97 3.50 -5.66
CA LEU A 97 8.89 3.54 -4.21
C LEU A 97 9.48 4.85 -3.72
N THR A 98 8.77 5.54 -2.83
CA THR A 98 9.29 6.74 -2.14
C THR A 98 9.71 6.36 -0.74
N LEU A 99 10.91 6.78 -0.34
CA LEU A 99 11.44 6.53 0.99
C LEU A 99 10.74 7.39 2.05
N ASP A 100 10.74 6.88 3.27
CA ASP A 100 10.24 7.56 4.47
C ASP A 100 10.89 8.94 4.66
N ASP A 101 10.04 9.95 4.88
CA ASP A 101 10.41 11.35 5.04
C ASP A 101 11.10 11.65 6.38
N LEU A 102 10.99 10.74 7.36
CA LEU A 102 11.72 10.81 8.63
C LEU A 102 13.03 10.03 8.64
N GLY A 103 13.43 9.45 7.49
CA GLY A 103 14.76 8.90 7.29
C GLY A 103 14.98 7.50 7.85
N SER A 104 13.93 6.68 8.01
CA SER A 104 14.11 5.24 8.30
C SER A 104 14.83 4.48 7.18
N GLY A 105 14.86 5.03 5.96
CA GLY A 105 15.49 4.40 4.79
C GLY A 105 14.65 3.28 4.18
N LEU A 106 13.44 3.04 4.70
CA LEU A 106 12.49 2.09 4.15
C LEU A 106 11.49 2.81 3.21
N PRO A 107 10.96 2.12 2.19
CA PRO A 107 9.86 2.63 1.38
C PRO A 107 8.62 2.94 2.23
N ALA A 108 8.08 4.15 2.11
CA ALA A 108 6.85 4.57 2.77
C ALA A 108 5.66 4.69 1.80
N LEU A 109 5.92 4.98 0.52
CA LEU A 109 4.89 5.03 -0.52
C LEU A 109 5.24 4.13 -1.69
N PHE A 110 4.20 3.55 -2.28
CA PHE A 110 4.27 2.89 -3.59
C PHE A 110 3.47 3.70 -4.61
N HIS A 111 3.94 3.68 -5.86
CA HIS A 111 3.27 4.30 -6.99
C HIS A 111 3.21 3.30 -8.14
N TYR A 112 2.16 3.42 -8.93
CA TYR A 112 1.99 2.73 -10.20
C TYR A 112 1.28 3.66 -11.20
N ASP A 113 1.43 3.42 -12.49
CA ASP A 113 0.63 4.08 -13.53
C ASP A 113 -0.48 3.19 -14.09
N PHE A 114 -1.43 3.77 -14.80
CA PHE A 114 -2.50 3.04 -15.46
C PHE A 114 -2.23 2.96 -16.96
N ASP A 115 -1.61 1.88 -17.41
CA ASP A 115 -1.19 1.77 -18.80
C ASP A 115 -2.32 1.51 -19.80
N ALA A 116 -2.11 1.99 -21.02
CA ALA A 116 -3.01 1.72 -22.13
C ALA A 116 -2.84 0.27 -22.65
N PRO A 117 -3.91 -0.45 -23.03
CA PRO A 117 -3.83 -1.86 -23.45
C PRO A 117 -2.94 -2.16 -24.65
N ASN A 118 -2.58 -1.14 -25.44
CA ASN A 118 -1.68 -1.28 -26.57
C ASN A 118 -0.19 -1.30 -26.17
N THR A 119 0.15 -1.14 -24.88
CA THR A 119 1.51 -1.25 -24.35
C THR A 119 1.83 -2.63 -23.78
N VAL A 120 0.93 -3.61 -23.90
CA VAL A 120 1.17 -4.99 -23.45
C VAL A 120 2.44 -5.56 -24.11
N GLY A 121 3.33 -6.13 -23.29
CA GLY A 121 4.59 -6.72 -23.73
C GLY A 121 5.74 -5.71 -23.91
N VAL A 122 5.49 -4.42 -23.64
CA VAL A 122 6.53 -3.39 -23.52
C VAL A 122 7.06 -3.38 -22.08
N PRO A 123 8.37 -3.20 -21.84
CA PRO A 123 8.90 -3.00 -20.49
C PRO A 123 8.26 -1.78 -19.80
N GLY A 124 7.65 -2.00 -18.62
CA GLY A 124 6.86 -0.96 -17.93
C GLY A 124 5.60 -0.58 -18.72
N GLY A 125 4.95 -1.59 -19.32
CA GLY A 125 3.69 -1.42 -20.03
C GLY A 125 2.62 -2.37 -19.48
N SER A 126 1.43 -2.26 -20.05
CA SER A 126 0.20 -2.78 -19.45
C SER A 126 0.21 -4.29 -19.18
N LEU A 127 -0.41 -4.69 -18.07
CA LEU A 127 -0.86 -6.06 -17.79
C LEU A 127 -2.04 -6.49 -18.69
N GLY A 128 -2.59 -5.55 -19.45
CA GLY A 128 -3.69 -5.76 -20.40
C GLY A 128 -5.05 -5.39 -19.84
N ASN A 129 -5.97 -5.03 -20.74
CA ASN A 129 -7.28 -4.44 -20.41
C ASN A 129 -8.19 -5.29 -19.53
N ALA A 130 -7.94 -6.59 -19.42
CA ALA A 130 -8.73 -7.51 -18.60
C ALA A 130 -8.22 -7.61 -17.15
N VAL A 131 -7.02 -7.09 -16.87
CA VAL A 131 -6.30 -7.30 -15.61
C VAL A 131 -5.93 -5.97 -14.98
N GLU A 132 -5.34 -5.07 -15.77
CA GLU A 132 -4.84 -3.81 -15.25
C GLU A 132 -5.95 -2.85 -14.84
N THR A 133 -5.75 -2.20 -13.70
CA THR A 133 -6.71 -1.24 -13.18
C THR A 133 -6.04 -0.12 -12.39
N LEU A 134 -6.77 0.98 -12.26
CA LEU A 134 -6.50 2.06 -11.32
C LEU A 134 -7.58 2.07 -10.25
N ILE A 135 -7.21 2.28 -8.99
CA ILE A 135 -8.17 2.49 -7.91
C ILE A 135 -9.03 3.73 -8.18
N GLY A 136 -10.30 3.71 -7.78
CA GLY A 136 -11.20 4.85 -7.92
C GLY A 136 -11.52 5.53 -6.58
N PRO A 137 -12.12 6.73 -6.60
CA PRO A 137 -12.72 7.30 -5.40
C PRO A 137 -13.68 6.30 -4.74
N GLY A 138 -13.50 6.08 -3.44
CA GLY A 138 -14.21 5.04 -2.68
C GLY A 138 -13.38 3.78 -2.41
N ASP A 139 -12.24 3.60 -3.08
CA ASP A 139 -11.27 2.52 -2.77
C ASP A 139 -10.21 2.96 -1.74
N SER A 140 -10.21 4.22 -1.31
CA SER A 140 -9.31 4.75 -0.28
C SER A 140 -9.40 3.95 1.03
N GLY A 141 -8.26 3.60 1.60
CA GLY A 141 -8.14 2.70 2.75
C GLY A 141 -8.26 1.22 2.38
N GLY A 142 -8.53 0.90 1.11
CA GLY A 142 -8.58 -0.46 0.59
C GLY A 142 -7.20 -1.14 0.58
N PRO A 143 -7.17 -2.49 0.57
CA PRO A 143 -5.93 -3.23 0.68
C PRO A 143 -5.14 -3.28 -0.64
N LEU A 144 -3.81 -3.29 -0.51
CA LEU A 144 -2.88 -3.72 -1.56
C LEU A 144 -2.34 -5.10 -1.21
N PHE A 145 -2.59 -6.08 -2.08
CA PHE A 145 -2.14 -7.45 -1.88
C PHE A 145 -0.97 -7.81 -2.80
N LEU A 146 -0.02 -8.56 -2.25
CA LEU A 146 1.03 -9.24 -3.02
C LEU A 146 0.83 -10.74 -2.90
N PHE A 147 0.86 -11.44 -4.03
CA PHE A 147 0.82 -12.91 -4.04
C PHE A 147 2.25 -13.45 -3.95
N ASP A 148 2.55 -14.25 -2.94
CA ASP A 148 3.89 -14.82 -2.70
C ASP A 148 4.13 -16.16 -3.40
N GLY A 149 3.19 -16.62 -4.23
CA GLY A 149 3.18 -17.95 -4.85
C GLY A 149 2.28 -18.96 -4.14
N SER A 150 1.87 -18.67 -2.90
CA SER A 150 1.01 -19.55 -2.08
C SER A 150 -0.21 -18.83 -1.51
N SER A 151 -0.04 -17.58 -1.08
CA SER A 151 -1.08 -16.80 -0.41
C SER A 151 -0.94 -15.30 -0.71
N TYR A 152 -2.00 -14.55 -0.42
CA TYR A 152 -1.97 -13.09 -0.47
C TYR A 152 -1.51 -12.52 0.87
N ALA A 153 -0.46 -11.69 0.81
CA ALA A 153 -0.03 -10.85 1.91
C ALA A 153 -0.55 -9.43 1.73
N LEU A 154 -1.01 -8.79 2.82
CA LEU A 154 -1.32 -7.37 2.85
C LEU A 154 -0.01 -6.58 2.98
N VAL A 155 0.35 -5.84 1.92
CA VAL A 155 1.63 -5.14 1.80
C VAL A 155 1.50 -3.62 1.77
N GLY A 156 0.29 -3.10 1.53
CA GLY A 156 0.04 -1.67 1.45
C GLY A 156 -1.44 -1.33 1.63
N VAL A 157 -1.71 -0.04 1.66
CA VAL A 157 -3.04 0.55 1.71
C VAL A 157 -3.17 1.58 0.61
N ASN A 158 -4.27 1.52 -0.15
CA ASN A 158 -4.57 2.42 -1.24
C ASN A 158 -4.96 3.80 -0.69
N THR A 159 -4.31 4.86 -1.18
CA THR A 159 -4.43 6.20 -0.58
C THR A 159 -4.86 7.24 -1.60
N PHE A 160 -4.20 7.29 -2.77
CA PHE A 160 -4.34 8.41 -3.69
C PHE A 160 -4.37 7.98 -5.16
N VAL A 161 -4.93 8.89 -5.97
CA VAL A 161 -4.89 8.87 -7.43
C VAL A 161 -4.47 10.26 -7.88
N GLU A 162 -3.63 10.34 -8.90
CA GLU A 162 -3.21 11.58 -9.55
C GLU A 162 -3.53 11.52 -11.04
N GLY A 163 -3.97 12.64 -11.61
CA GLY A 163 -4.27 12.74 -13.04
C GLY A 163 -5.72 13.14 -13.34
N PHE A 164 -6.27 12.57 -14.41
CA PHE A 164 -7.47 13.03 -15.12
C PHE A 164 -8.73 12.20 -14.82
N GLY A 165 -8.74 11.48 -13.70
CA GLY A 165 -9.94 10.86 -13.16
C GLY A 165 -10.21 9.46 -13.70
N GLY A 166 -9.21 8.59 -13.68
CA GLY A 166 -9.36 7.17 -14.00
C GLY A 166 -8.98 6.81 -15.43
N ARG A 167 -8.08 7.57 -16.04
CA ARG A 167 -7.69 7.41 -17.45
C ARG A 167 -6.34 6.73 -17.60
N PHE A 168 -6.11 6.16 -18.79
CA PHE A 168 -4.77 5.67 -19.12
C PHE A 168 -3.75 6.81 -19.01
N GLY A 169 -2.62 6.53 -18.35
CA GLY A 169 -1.57 7.48 -17.97
C GLY A 169 -1.76 8.15 -16.61
N ASP A 170 -2.90 7.96 -15.93
CA ASP A 170 -3.07 8.41 -14.54
C ASP A 170 -2.22 7.55 -13.59
N LEU A 171 -1.87 8.12 -12.43
CA LEU A 171 -1.08 7.43 -11.40
C LEU A 171 -1.95 7.06 -10.20
N GLY A 172 -1.61 5.96 -9.56
CA GLY A 172 -2.18 5.53 -8.29
C GLY A 172 -1.12 5.16 -7.29
N GLY A 173 -1.50 5.07 -6.03
CA GLY A 173 -0.56 4.64 -5.00
C GLY A 173 -1.10 4.69 -3.58
N GLY A 174 -0.20 4.48 -2.65
CA GLY A 174 -0.48 4.64 -1.23
C GLY A 174 0.62 4.18 -0.31
N VAL A 175 0.25 3.88 0.92
CA VAL A 175 1.19 3.63 2.01
C VAL A 175 1.68 2.19 1.98
N VAL A 176 2.98 2.00 2.07
CA VAL A 176 3.64 0.70 2.26
C VAL A 176 3.56 0.31 3.74
N LEU A 177 3.20 -0.95 4.05
CA LEU A 177 3.02 -1.38 5.44
C LEU A 177 4.31 -1.75 6.17
N GLU A 178 5.38 -2.12 5.45
CA GLU A 178 6.62 -2.63 6.04
C GLU A 178 7.20 -1.70 7.14
N PRO A 179 7.31 -0.37 6.95
CA PRO A 179 7.80 0.52 8.01
C PRO A 179 6.91 0.59 9.26
N TYR A 180 5.64 0.17 9.14
CA TYR A 180 4.63 0.29 10.20
C TYR A 180 4.38 -1.03 10.94
N LEU A 181 4.98 -2.15 10.52
CA LEU A 181 4.77 -3.46 11.15
C LEU A 181 5.08 -3.46 12.65
N GLY A 182 6.14 -2.77 13.07
CA GLY A 182 6.47 -2.64 14.50
C GLY A 182 5.35 -1.95 15.30
N TRP A 183 4.81 -0.85 14.77
CA TRP A 183 3.69 -0.14 15.40
C TRP A 183 2.39 -0.97 15.38
N ILE A 184 2.11 -1.66 14.27
CA ILE A 184 0.95 -2.56 14.16
C ILE A 184 1.04 -3.68 15.20
N GLY A 185 2.20 -4.36 15.29
CA GLY A 185 2.44 -5.41 16.27
C GLY A 185 2.31 -4.91 17.71
N GLN A 186 2.89 -3.75 18.03
CA GLN A 186 2.78 -3.14 19.36
C GLN A 186 1.35 -2.76 19.73
N THR A 187 0.58 -2.23 18.78
CA THR A 187 -0.79 -1.75 19.02
C THR A 187 -1.77 -2.93 19.13
N THR A 188 -1.60 -3.94 18.29
CA THR A 188 -2.55 -5.06 18.15
C THR A 188 -2.17 -6.31 18.94
N GLY A 189 -0.91 -6.50 19.28
CA GLY A 189 -0.38 -7.76 19.80
C GLY A 189 -0.33 -8.89 18.76
N LEU A 190 -0.61 -8.61 17.48
CA LEU A 190 -0.52 -9.59 16.41
C LEU A 190 0.95 -9.96 16.15
N PRO A 191 1.24 -11.25 15.85
CA PRO A 191 2.56 -11.63 15.36
C PRO A 191 2.79 -10.95 14.02
N VAL A 192 3.82 -10.11 13.94
CA VAL A 192 4.28 -9.51 12.70
C VAL A 192 5.50 -10.28 12.21
N PRO A 193 5.62 -10.57 10.90
CA PRO A 193 6.81 -11.19 10.37
C PRO A 193 8.04 -10.36 10.69
N GLU A 194 9.13 -11.01 11.09
CA GLU A 194 10.41 -10.34 11.28
C GLU A 194 10.86 -9.70 9.95
N PRO A 195 11.40 -8.47 9.96
CA PRO A 195 11.91 -7.83 8.76
C PRO A 195 12.94 -8.73 8.09
N THR A 196 12.82 -8.89 6.77
CA THR A 196 13.73 -9.76 6.02
C THR A 196 15.19 -9.27 6.16
N PRO A 197 16.20 -10.15 6.06
CA PRO A 197 17.61 -9.76 6.15
C PRO A 197 18.02 -8.63 5.18
N LEU A 198 17.31 -8.46 4.06
CA LEU A 198 17.52 -7.36 3.11
C LEU A 198 17.09 -6.00 3.68
N ALA A 199 15.97 -5.95 4.43
CA ALA A 199 15.54 -4.76 5.16
C ALA A 199 16.49 -4.42 6.33
N LEU A 200 17.14 -5.43 6.92
CA LEU A 200 18.21 -5.21 7.91
C LEU A 200 19.52 -4.73 7.26
N LEU A 201 19.83 -5.16 6.05
CA LEU A 201 21.02 -4.73 5.30
C LEU A 201 20.92 -3.27 4.82
N SER A 202 19.73 -2.78 4.46
CA SER A 202 19.53 -1.36 4.12
C SER A 202 19.74 -0.45 5.35
N LEU A 203 19.29 -0.89 6.54
CA LEU A 203 19.56 -0.20 7.81
C LEU A 203 21.06 -0.20 8.17
N GLY A 204 21.77 -1.31 7.93
CA GLY A 204 23.21 -1.43 8.19
C GLY A 204 24.09 -0.64 7.21
N GLY A 205 23.72 -0.58 5.92
CA GLY A 205 24.45 0.15 4.90
C GLY A 205 24.48 1.66 5.11
N LEU A 206 23.38 2.23 5.63
CA LEU A 206 23.28 3.66 5.95
C LEU A 206 24.18 4.09 7.12
N PHE A 207 24.39 3.22 8.12
CA PHE A 207 25.34 3.46 9.21
C PHE A 207 26.80 3.42 8.73
N ALA A 208 27.14 2.45 7.87
CA ALA A 208 28.50 2.32 7.35
C ALA A 208 28.92 3.47 6.41
N TRP A 209 27.96 4.06 5.69
CA TRP A 209 28.23 5.18 4.77
C TRP A 209 28.44 6.51 5.51
N ARG A 210 27.70 6.77 6.61
CA ARG A 210 27.89 7.98 7.43
C ARG A 210 29.23 8.04 8.15
N VAL A 211 29.82 6.91 8.53
CA VAL A 211 31.13 6.89 9.21
C VAL A 211 32.28 7.23 8.25
N ARG A 212 32.16 6.94 6.95
CA ARG A 212 33.22 7.19 5.96
C ARG A 212 33.35 8.64 5.49
N LEU A 213 32.31 9.47 5.65
CA LEU A 213 32.32 10.88 5.20
C LEU A 213 32.98 11.86 6.19
N PHE A 214 33.22 11.44 7.44
CA PHE A 214 33.86 12.29 8.47
C PHE A 214 35.34 11.98 8.74
N SER A 215 35.91 10.95 8.11
CA SER A 215 37.35 10.66 8.17
C SER A 215 38.11 11.52 7.15
N VAL A 216 38.37 12.79 7.49
CA VAL A 216 39.35 13.63 6.80
C VAL A 216 40.75 13.10 7.14
N PRO A 217 41.60 12.73 6.15
CA PRO A 217 42.97 12.32 6.44
C PRO A 217 43.81 13.54 6.92
N PRO A 218 44.70 13.37 7.90
CA PRO A 218 45.56 14.45 8.38
C PRO A 218 46.50 14.91 7.26
N ARG A 219 46.56 16.23 7.01
CA ARG A 219 47.56 16.83 6.13
C ARG A 219 48.94 16.69 6.76
N SER A 220 49.85 15.98 6.09
CA SER A 220 51.28 16.00 6.41
C SER A 220 51.84 17.40 6.12
N ARG A 221 52.61 17.92 7.08
CA ARG A 221 53.47 19.10 6.91
C ARG A 221 54.73 18.74 6.14
#